data_AF-A0A956S142-F1
#
_entry.id   AF-A0A956S142-F1
#
_cell.length_a   1.000
_cell.length_b   1.000
_cell.length_c   1.000
_cell.angle_alpha   90.00
_cell.angle_beta   90.00
_cell.angle_gamma   90.00
#
_symmetry.space_group_name_H-M   'P 1'
#
loop_
_entity.id
_entity.type
_entity.pdbx_description
1 polymer ?
#
loop_
_entity_poly.entity_id
_entity_poly.type
_entity_poly.pdbx_seq_one_letter_code
_entity_poly.pdbx_strand_id
1 'polypeptide(L)'
;MKNRRTLFSLAFAGLLISAMGCDSVFNNGVNSVDESSLTQLDELAKSSTLDYEAATAEAAGCSTLTDKDAVFSLGFSEFYDPFEETVKERSDAFAVAPDSETFSGLRPRAGKDMGTVTLSYNGSSVELQKVEHDGGIFYNYGRRMPGNPRGEMHGDNGEVGDAIPYLPGTTYTFAATGAGDFPALSLDLTTPATALQITNPAEGSDIDASSDLTVTWQGGESSSNLMLSVVPILDRANFEGPNARYHEQGSNGRPLGGGHPHGGKPFGRDGMEPGQFHDLHLRIVIEENNGSYTIPASDIATVLDIENVIGIAVHVSQLQSVEIEDGDASYAMILRQGDSVRFNIAAE
;
A
#
# COMPACT_ATOMS: atom_id res chain seq x y z
N MET A 1 13.06 -29.30 49.29
CA MET A 1 12.25 -28.86 48.13
C MET A 1 11.37 -27.70 48.58
N LYS A 2 11.75 -26.46 48.28
CA LYS A 2 10.94 -25.26 48.57
C LYS A 2 11.00 -24.38 47.32
N ASN A 3 9.82 -24.06 46.83
CA ASN A 3 9.52 -23.44 45.54
C ASN A 3 10.16 -22.05 45.41
N ARG A 4 10.99 -21.87 44.37
CA ARG A 4 11.33 -20.55 43.85
C ARG A 4 10.19 -20.10 42.95
N ARG A 5 9.41 -19.12 43.39
CA ARG A 5 8.52 -18.34 42.54
C ARG A 5 9.38 -17.28 41.85
N THR A 6 9.64 -17.48 40.58
CA THR A 6 10.22 -16.47 39.70
C THR A 6 9.13 -15.44 39.42
N LEU A 7 9.21 -14.29 40.07
CA LEU A 7 8.42 -13.11 39.74
C LEU A 7 9.02 -12.49 38.48
N PHE A 8 8.38 -12.68 37.33
CA PHE A 8 8.59 -11.83 36.17
C PHE A 8 8.06 -10.44 36.51
N SER A 9 8.96 -9.46 36.64
CA SER A 9 8.57 -8.05 36.68
C SER A 9 8.18 -7.66 35.26
N LEU A 10 6.89 -7.34 35.05
CA LEU A 10 6.47 -6.51 33.93
C LEU A 10 7.04 -5.11 34.19
N ALA A 11 8.15 -4.77 33.55
CA ALA A 11 8.61 -3.40 33.47
C ALA A 11 7.80 -2.74 32.34
N PHE A 12 6.77 -1.98 32.72
CA PHE A 12 6.05 -1.10 31.81
C PHE A 12 6.97 0.10 31.56
N ALA A 13 7.85 0.00 30.56
CA ALA A 13 8.59 1.15 30.07
C ALA A 13 7.57 2.05 29.34
N GLY A 14 7.27 3.21 29.93
CA GLY A 14 6.52 4.25 29.23
C GLY A 14 7.38 4.75 28.07
N LEU A 15 7.19 4.15 26.90
CA LEU A 15 7.79 4.56 25.65
C LEU A 15 7.26 5.96 25.34
N LEU A 16 8.16 6.96 25.30
CA LEU A 16 7.85 8.27 24.77
C LEU A 16 7.73 8.11 23.25
N ILE A 17 6.49 7.98 22.76
CA ILE A 17 6.19 7.99 21.33
C ILE A 17 6.48 9.42 20.84
N SER A 18 7.65 9.60 20.26
CA SER A 18 7.96 10.79 19.49
C SER A 18 7.28 10.58 18.13
N ALA A 19 6.14 11.22 17.91
CA ALA A 19 5.64 11.39 16.55
C ALA A 19 6.60 12.35 15.84
N MET A 20 7.69 11.81 15.27
CA MET A 20 8.54 12.57 14.38
C MET A 20 7.79 12.64 13.05
N GLY A 21 7.35 13.85 12.68
CA GLY A 21 6.90 14.08 11.31
C GLY A 21 8.03 13.71 10.36
N CYS A 22 7.70 13.05 9.26
CA CYS A 22 8.66 12.62 8.25
C CYS A 22 9.51 13.85 7.82
N ASP A 23 10.81 13.86 8.16
CA ASP A 23 11.69 15.04 7.98
C ASP A 23 11.71 15.45 6.50
N SER A 24 11.39 16.72 6.21
CA SER A 24 11.33 17.27 4.85
C SER A 24 12.75 17.48 4.27
N VAL A 25 13.40 16.39 3.88
CA VAL A 25 14.75 16.42 3.25
C VAL A 25 14.69 16.76 1.75
N PHE A 26 13.51 16.82 1.12
CA PHE A 26 13.36 17.15 -0.30
C PHE A 26 13.17 18.65 -0.57
N ASN A 27 14.14 19.47 -0.16
CA ASN A 27 14.10 20.92 -0.38
C ASN A 27 14.71 21.33 -1.74
N ASN A 28 14.09 20.90 -2.84
CA ASN A 28 14.37 21.39 -4.19
C ASN A 28 13.05 21.77 -4.88
N GLY A 29 12.71 23.06 -4.86
CA GLY A 29 11.82 23.71 -5.83
C GLY A 29 10.51 22.99 -6.17
N VAL A 30 9.51 23.16 -5.31
CA VAL A 30 8.11 22.73 -5.49
C VAL A 30 7.58 23.22 -6.84
N ASN A 31 7.57 22.32 -7.84
CA ASN A 31 6.75 22.25 -9.07
C ASN A 31 7.38 21.38 -10.18
N SER A 32 8.56 20.79 -9.98
CA SER A 32 9.05 19.75 -10.89
C SER A 32 9.04 18.41 -10.21
N VAL A 33 8.19 17.51 -10.69
CA VAL A 33 8.29 16.08 -10.42
C VAL A 33 9.72 15.65 -10.77
N ASP A 34 10.47 15.15 -9.79
CA ASP A 34 11.78 14.56 -10.07
C ASP A 34 11.54 13.22 -10.78
N GLU A 35 11.75 13.22 -12.10
CA GLU A 35 11.59 12.03 -12.96
C GLU A 35 12.40 10.83 -12.43
N SER A 36 13.50 11.07 -11.70
CA SER A 36 14.33 10.01 -11.13
C SER A 36 13.65 9.25 -9.98
N SER A 37 12.86 9.93 -9.15
CA SER A 37 12.06 9.33 -8.08
C SER A 37 10.89 8.51 -8.62
N LEU A 38 10.28 8.95 -9.73
CA LEU A 38 9.23 8.18 -10.41
C LEU A 38 9.78 6.89 -11.03
N THR A 39 10.98 6.95 -11.60
CA THR A 39 11.62 5.77 -12.21
C THR A 39 11.99 4.71 -11.15
N GLN A 40 12.38 5.13 -9.95
CA GLN A 40 12.62 4.21 -8.82
C GLN A 40 11.32 3.58 -8.29
N LEU A 41 10.24 4.35 -8.20
CA LEU A 41 8.91 3.84 -7.84
C LEU A 41 8.40 2.78 -8.82
N ASP A 42 8.70 2.91 -10.12
CA ASP A 42 8.34 1.92 -11.16
C ASP A 42 9.15 0.61 -11.03
N GLU A 43 10.46 0.68 -10.76
CA GLU A 43 11.24 -0.54 -10.47
C GLU A 43 10.83 -1.22 -9.16
N LEU A 44 10.43 -0.45 -8.14
CA LEU A 44 10.01 -0.94 -6.82
C LEU A 44 8.60 -1.54 -6.83
N ALA A 45 7.70 -1.04 -7.67
CA ALA A 45 6.37 -1.60 -7.86
C ALA A 45 6.38 -2.96 -8.60
N LYS A 46 7.50 -3.31 -9.25
CA LYS A 46 7.78 -4.64 -9.83
C LYS A 46 8.26 -5.67 -8.80
N SER A 47 8.54 -5.21 -7.58
CA SER A 47 9.06 -6.03 -6.47
C SER A 47 7.99 -6.21 -5.39
N SER A 48 8.34 -6.88 -4.29
CA SER A 48 7.38 -7.39 -3.32
C SER A 48 6.44 -6.28 -2.78
N THR A 49 5.29 -6.62 -2.20
CA THR A 49 4.41 -5.60 -1.56
C THR A 49 5.18 -4.72 -0.59
N LEU A 50 6.21 -5.22 0.08
CA LEU A 50 7.08 -4.44 0.94
C LEU A 50 7.87 -3.36 0.19
N ASP A 51 8.34 -3.62 -1.02
CA ASP A 51 9.07 -2.65 -1.83
C ASP A 51 8.18 -1.52 -2.30
N TYR A 52 6.95 -1.84 -2.70
CA TYR A 52 5.96 -0.83 -3.04
C TYR A 52 5.62 0.06 -1.83
N GLU A 53 5.44 -0.56 -0.66
CA GLU A 53 5.15 0.15 0.59
C GLU A 53 6.35 0.99 1.05
N ALA A 54 7.56 0.46 0.94
CA ALA A 54 8.81 1.19 1.21
C ALA A 54 8.98 2.36 0.26
N ALA A 55 8.78 2.16 -1.04
CA ALA A 55 8.86 3.23 -2.02
C ALA A 55 7.78 4.29 -1.79
N THR A 56 6.55 3.89 -1.46
CA THR A 56 5.45 4.81 -1.17
C THR A 56 5.73 5.60 0.12
N ALA A 57 6.25 4.94 1.16
CA ALA A 57 6.66 5.58 2.41
C ALA A 57 7.82 6.56 2.20
N GLU A 58 8.86 6.16 1.48
CA GLU A 58 10.00 7.00 1.11
C GLU A 58 9.58 8.19 0.27
N ALA A 59 8.70 7.99 -0.72
CA ALA A 59 8.13 9.06 -1.53
C ALA A 59 7.25 10.01 -0.70
N ALA A 60 6.59 9.52 0.35
CA ALA A 60 5.88 10.36 1.32
C ALA A 60 6.82 11.06 2.32
N GLY A 61 8.15 10.92 2.15
CA GLY A 61 9.19 11.53 2.97
C GLY A 61 9.52 10.76 4.24
N CYS A 62 8.91 9.59 4.46
CA CYS A 62 9.19 8.79 5.64
C CYS A 62 10.52 8.05 5.48
N SER A 63 11.19 7.78 6.61
CA SER A 63 12.50 7.15 6.61
C SER A 63 12.49 5.81 5.88
N THR A 64 13.65 5.46 5.35
CA THR A 64 13.85 4.24 4.55
C THR A 64 13.42 3.03 5.36
N LEU A 65 12.36 2.34 4.97
CA LEU A 65 11.91 1.13 5.66
C LEU A 65 12.91 -0.03 5.56
N THR A 66 13.89 0.10 4.65
CA THR A 66 14.90 -0.90 4.34
C THR A 66 15.98 -1.05 5.41
N ASP A 67 16.08 -0.11 6.36
CA ASP A 67 17.04 -0.18 7.48
C ASP A 67 16.42 -0.74 8.78
N LYS A 68 15.13 -1.09 8.76
CA LYS A 68 14.38 -1.54 9.94
C LYS A 68 14.44 -3.06 10.12
N ASP A 69 14.53 -3.49 11.37
CA ASP A 69 14.45 -4.90 11.76
C ASP A 69 13.05 -5.49 11.55
N ALA A 70 12.01 -4.65 11.64
CA ALA A 70 10.67 -4.99 11.19
C ALA A 70 9.83 -3.76 10.84
N VAL A 71 8.86 -4.00 9.96
CA VAL A 71 7.86 -3.03 9.52
C VAL A 71 6.48 -3.60 9.82
N PHE A 72 5.66 -2.79 10.47
CA PHE A 72 4.25 -3.05 10.73
C PHE A 72 3.44 -1.95 10.05
N SER A 73 2.34 -2.30 9.39
CA SER A 73 1.55 -1.32 8.66
C SER A 73 0.07 -1.60 8.84
N LEU A 74 -0.69 -0.53 8.98
CA LEU A 74 -2.15 -0.54 9.09
C LEU A 74 -2.70 0.51 8.12
N GLY A 75 -3.52 0.07 7.17
CA GLY A 75 -4.13 0.90 6.13
C GLY A 75 -5.64 0.99 6.25
N PHE A 76 -6.18 2.17 5.95
CA PHE A 76 -7.62 2.46 5.86
C PHE A 76 -7.93 3.25 4.59
N SER A 77 -8.78 2.72 3.71
CA SER A 77 -9.31 3.42 2.54
C SER A 77 -8.26 4.09 1.63
N GLU A 78 -7.04 3.55 1.57
CA GLU A 78 -5.86 4.13 0.89
C GLU A 78 -5.63 3.55 -0.53
N PHE A 79 -5.15 4.34 -1.51
CA PHE A 79 -4.63 3.91 -2.83
C PHE A 79 -5.21 2.62 -3.43
N TYR A 80 -6.54 2.44 -3.35
CA TYR A 80 -7.12 1.17 -3.75
C TYR A 80 -7.46 1.19 -5.23
N ASP A 81 -7.28 0.01 -5.81
CA ASP A 81 -7.57 -0.36 -7.18
C ASP A 81 -8.69 0.53 -7.77
N PRO A 82 -8.37 1.41 -8.75
CA PRO A 82 -9.35 2.27 -9.42
C PRO A 82 -10.46 1.45 -10.09
N PHE A 83 -10.34 0.13 -10.14
CA PHE A 83 -11.34 -0.76 -10.69
C PHE A 83 -12.31 -1.37 -9.66
N GLU A 84 -12.06 -1.28 -8.36
CA GLU A 84 -13.04 -1.79 -7.38
C GLU A 84 -14.04 -0.68 -6.97
N GLU A 85 -15.21 -0.68 -7.63
CA GLU A 85 -16.22 0.39 -7.58
C GLU A 85 -17.02 0.56 -6.28
N THR A 86 -16.95 -0.35 -5.29
CA THR A 86 -18.08 -0.47 -4.32
C THR A 86 -17.79 -0.80 -2.86
N VAL A 87 -16.55 -0.87 -2.38
CA VAL A 87 -16.32 -1.25 -0.97
C VAL A 87 -16.15 0.00 -0.10
N LYS A 88 -17.15 0.23 0.76
CA LYS A 88 -17.32 1.45 1.58
C LYS A 88 -16.34 1.57 2.75
N GLU A 89 -15.76 0.46 3.19
CA GLU A 89 -14.71 0.42 4.21
C GLU A 89 -13.68 -0.64 3.80
N ARG A 90 -12.46 -0.20 3.53
CA ARG A 90 -11.33 -1.08 3.22
C ARG A 90 -10.26 -0.87 4.24
N SER A 91 -9.70 -1.97 4.72
CA SER A 91 -8.52 -1.93 5.55
C SER A 91 -7.68 -3.16 5.33
N ASP A 92 -6.40 -2.98 5.60
CA ASP A 92 -5.40 -4.00 5.53
C ASP A 92 -4.39 -3.77 6.64
N ALA A 93 -3.82 -4.87 7.14
CA ALA A 93 -2.70 -4.82 8.04
C ALA A 93 -1.64 -5.77 7.52
N PHE A 94 -0.37 -5.39 7.64
CA PHE A 94 0.70 -6.32 7.37
C PHE A 94 1.86 -6.14 8.32
N ALA A 95 2.69 -7.18 8.39
CA ALA A 95 3.94 -7.14 9.12
C ALA A 95 5.01 -7.96 8.40
N VAL A 96 6.25 -7.49 8.43
CA VAL A 96 7.40 -8.18 7.87
C VAL A 96 8.67 -7.80 8.63
N ALA A 97 9.53 -8.78 8.88
CA ALA A 97 10.84 -8.58 9.48
C ALA A 97 11.92 -8.94 8.46
N PRO A 98 12.60 -7.96 7.81
CA PRO A 98 13.67 -8.24 6.87
C PRO A 98 14.68 -9.28 7.35
N ASP A 99 15.05 -10.21 6.46
CA ASP A 99 16.19 -11.08 6.69
C ASP A 99 17.47 -10.48 6.08
N SER A 100 18.44 -10.14 6.95
CA SER A 100 19.65 -9.42 6.57
C SER A 100 20.58 -10.27 5.69
N GLU A 101 20.45 -11.60 5.71
CA GLU A 101 21.26 -12.50 4.86
C GLU A 101 20.77 -12.52 3.40
N THR A 102 19.48 -12.31 3.16
CA THR A 102 18.86 -12.32 1.83
C THR A 102 18.76 -10.94 1.17
N PHE A 103 19.07 -9.86 1.91
CA PHE A 103 19.07 -8.48 1.41
C PHE A 103 20.20 -8.14 0.42
N SER A 104 21.06 -9.10 0.07
CA SER A 104 22.21 -8.90 -0.84
C SER A 104 21.84 -8.81 -2.34
N GLY A 105 20.59 -8.50 -2.68
CA GLY A 105 20.13 -8.27 -4.05
C GLY A 105 19.02 -7.21 -4.11
N LEU A 106 18.65 -6.79 -5.33
CA LEU A 106 17.68 -5.73 -5.64
C LEU A 106 16.24 -5.94 -5.11
N ARG A 107 15.96 -6.98 -4.29
CA ARG A 107 14.58 -7.34 -3.89
C ARG A 107 14.57 -8.03 -2.51
N PRO A 108 14.00 -7.43 -1.46
CA PRO A 108 13.58 -8.17 -0.27
C PRO A 108 12.56 -9.23 -0.67
N ARG A 109 12.92 -10.50 -0.45
CA ARG A 109 12.08 -11.65 -0.73
C ARG A 109 11.60 -12.21 0.60
N ALA A 110 10.56 -11.58 1.13
CA ALA A 110 9.94 -11.94 2.41
C ALA A 110 10.92 -11.94 3.61
N GLY A 111 10.39 -12.10 4.82
CA GLY A 111 11.12 -11.84 6.06
C GLY A 111 11.36 -13.06 6.95
N LYS A 112 11.97 -12.82 8.12
CA LYS A 112 12.09 -13.75 9.23
C LYS A 112 10.72 -14.12 9.79
N ASP A 113 10.65 -15.31 10.39
CA ASP A 113 9.49 -15.73 11.17
C ASP A 113 9.36 -14.84 12.42
N MET A 114 8.20 -14.24 12.63
CA MET A 114 7.87 -13.44 13.82
C MET A 114 6.99 -14.22 14.82
N GLY A 115 6.71 -15.49 14.55
CA GLY A 115 5.77 -16.31 15.30
C GLY A 115 4.33 -16.04 14.86
N THR A 116 3.44 -15.79 15.81
CA THR A 116 2.08 -15.30 15.56
C THR A 116 2.07 -13.78 15.68
N VAL A 117 1.42 -13.11 14.72
CA VAL A 117 1.22 -11.66 14.74
C VAL A 117 -0.26 -11.35 14.88
N THR A 118 -0.62 -10.58 15.90
CA THR A 118 -1.99 -10.13 16.15
C THR A 118 -2.07 -8.61 16.14
N LEU A 119 -3.19 -8.08 15.66
CA LEU A 119 -3.57 -6.67 15.76
C LEU A 119 -4.76 -6.54 16.70
N SER A 120 -4.60 -5.81 17.80
CA SER A 120 -5.66 -5.61 18.81
C SER A 120 -6.11 -4.16 18.86
N TYR A 121 -7.42 -3.93 19.01
CA TYR A 121 -8.02 -2.59 19.06
C TYR A 121 -9.39 -2.65 19.75
N ASN A 122 -9.68 -1.69 20.63
CA ASN A 122 -11.00 -1.55 21.28
C ASN A 122 -11.61 -2.87 21.82
N GLY A 123 -10.78 -3.72 22.45
CA GLY A 123 -11.19 -5.03 22.99
C GLY A 123 -11.40 -6.14 21.95
N SER A 124 -11.20 -5.85 20.67
CA SER A 124 -11.14 -6.80 19.56
C SER A 124 -9.69 -7.17 19.23
N SER A 125 -9.50 -8.30 18.54
CA SER A 125 -8.20 -8.75 18.08
C SER A 125 -8.36 -9.58 16.81
N VAL A 126 -7.46 -9.37 15.85
CA VAL A 126 -7.36 -10.17 14.63
C VAL A 126 -5.96 -10.75 14.51
N GLU A 127 -5.86 -12.01 14.08
CA GLU A 127 -4.59 -12.64 13.77
C GLU A 127 -4.27 -12.42 12.29
N LEU A 128 -3.05 -11.96 12.00
CA LEU A 128 -2.59 -11.83 10.62
C LEU A 128 -2.22 -13.22 10.09
N GLN A 129 -2.68 -13.53 8.88
CA GLN A 129 -2.33 -14.74 8.17
C GLN A 129 -0.84 -14.74 7.85
N LYS A 130 -0.15 -15.78 8.29
CA LYS A 130 1.23 -16.07 7.92
C LYS A 130 1.28 -16.67 6.52
N VAL A 131 2.03 -16.05 5.63
CA VAL A 131 2.22 -16.47 4.24
C VAL A 131 3.71 -16.73 4.01
N GLU A 132 4.03 -17.93 3.54
CA GLU A 132 5.37 -18.27 3.07
C GLU A 132 5.48 -17.96 1.58
N HIS A 133 6.46 -17.13 1.21
CA HIS A 133 6.68 -16.73 -0.18
C HIS A 133 8.17 -16.61 -0.47
N ASP A 134 8.63 -17.26 -1.56
CA ASP A 134 10.02 -17.20 -2.04
C ASP A 134 11.11 -17.45 -0.99
N GLY A 135 10.80 -18.25 0.04
CA GLY A 135 11.75 -18.65 1.09
C GLY A 135 11.74 -17.76 2.34
N GLY A 136 10.89 -16.74 2.41
CA GLY A 136 10.65 -15.96 3.63
C GLY A 136 9.18 -15.92 4.02
N ILE A 137 8.90 -15.16 5.06
CA ILE A 137 7.58 -15.04 5.71
C ILE A 137 7.08 -13.60 5.65
N PHE A 138 5.79 -13.45 5.39
CA PHE A 138 5.05 -12.20 5.46
C PHE A 138 3.73 -12.45 6.19
N TYR A 139 3.23 -11.43 6.87
CA TYR A 139 1.97 -11.49 7.61
C TYR A 139 0.99 -10.50 7.04
N ASN A 140 -0.25 -10.92 6.75
CA ASN A 140 -1.31 -10.02 6.30
C ASN A 140 -2.66 -10.27 6.94
N TYR A 141 -3.43 -9.20 7.00
CA TYR A 141 -4.87 -9.23 7.18
C TYR A 141 -5.48 -8.32 6.11
N GLY A 142 -6.53 -8.79 5.43
CA GLY A 142 -7.19 -8.04 4.35
C GLY A 142 -6.82 -8.52 2.94
N ARG A 143 -7.15 -7.70 1.93
CA ARG A 143 -7.15 -8.12 0.50
C ARG A 143 -5.77 -8.13 -0.16
N ARG A 144 -4.74 -7.52 0.43
CA ARG A 144 -3.40 -7.46 -0.17
C ARG A 144 -2.63 -8.75 0.15
N MET A 145 -2.51 -9.61 -0.85
CA MET A 145 -1.49 -10.66 -0.89
C MET A 145 -0.35 -10.20 -1.82
N PRO A 146 0.93 -10.33 -1.43
CA PRO A 146 2.06 -10.13 -2.32
C PRO A 146 1.93 -11.00 -3.57
N GLY A 147 2.02 -10.37 -4.75
CA GLY A 147 1.87 -11.05 -6.03
C GLY A 147 0.42 -11.27 -6.51
N ASN A 148 -0.59 -10.85 -5.74
CA ASN A 148 -2.00 -10.88 -6.16
C ASN A 148 -2.71 -9.54 -5.88
N PRO A 149 -2.36 -8.47 -6.64
CA PRO A 149 -3.04 -7.16 -6.52
C PRO A 149 -4.51 -7.21 -6.94
N ARG A 150 -4.96 -8.31 -7.56
CA ARG A 150 -6.32 -8.47 -8.10
C ARG A 150 -7.31 -9.14 -7.14
N GLY A 151 -6.90 -9.44 -5.90
CA GLY A 151 -7.83 -9.89 -4.87
C GLY A 151 -8.57 -11.18 -5.26
N GLU A 152 -7.95 -12.09 -6.02
CA GLU A 152 -8.51 -13.45 -6.08
C GLU A 152 -8.42 -14.05 -4.68
N MET A 153 -9.59 -14.07 -4.02
CA MET A 153 -9.82 -14.52 -2.66
C MET A 153 -9.52 -16.02 -2.55
N HIS A 154 -8.25 -16.40 -2.47
CA HIS A 154 -7.87 -17.78 -2.17
C HIS A 154 -7.78 -17.98 -0.65
N GLY A 155 -8.87 -17.67 0.04
CA GLY A 155 -9.25 -18.52 1.16
C GLY A 155 -10.05 -19.65 0.54
N ASP A 156 -9.70 -20.91 0.80
CA ASP A 156 -10.38 -22.10 0.25
C ASP A 156 -11.92 -22.11 0.47
N ASN A 157 -12.45 -21.18 1.27
CA ASN A 157 -13.87 -21.02 1.57
C ASN A 157 -14.47 -19.61 1.29
N GLY A 158 -13.74 -18.65 0.71
CA GLY A 158 -14.30 -17.36 0.28
C GLY A 158 -14.84 -16.41 1.37
N GLU A 159 -14.56 -16.65 2.65
CA GLU A 159 -14.92 -15.74 3.74
C GLU A 159 -13.86 -14.64 3.87
N VAL A 160 -14.20 -13.44 3.40
CA VAL A 160 -13.42 -12.22 3.66
C VAL A 160 -13.52 -11.95 5.17
N GLY A 161 -12.39 -11.97 5.88
CA GLY A 161 -12.37 -11.49 7.26
C GLY A 161 -12.93 -10.07 7.33
N ASP A 162 -13.74 -9.77 8.34
CA ASP A 162 -14.35 -8.45 8.50
C ASP A 162 -13.28 -7.36 8.41
N ALA A 163 -13.55 -6.28 7.68
CA ALA A 163 -12.61 -5.16 7.59
C ALA A 163 -12.29 -4.65 9.00
N ILE A 164 -11.02 -4.37 9.27
CA ILE A 164 -10.60 -3.61 10.46
C ILE A 164 -11.25 -2.22 10.36
N PRO A 165 -12.15 -1.82 11.28
CA PRO A 165 -12.81 -0.53 11.18
C PRO A 165 -11.85 0.60 11.53
N TYR A 166 -11.99 1.76 10.90
CA TYR A 166 -11.32 2.97 11.38
C TYR A 166 -12.02 3.46 12.66
N LEU A 167 -11.28 3.54 13.76
CA LEU A 167 -11.79 4.04 15.04
C LEU A 167 -11.02 5.30 15.42
N PRO A 168 -11.62 6.50 15.36
CA PRO A 168 -10.89 7.75 15.57
C PRO A 168 -10.24 7.84 16.95
N GLY A 169 -9.00 8.33 17.01
CA GLY A 169 -8.25 8.48 18.27
C GLY A 169 -7.97 7.18 19.01
N THR A 170 -8.09 6.02 18.34
CA THR A 170 -7.90 4.70 18.97
C THR A 170 -6.48 4.21 18.76
N THR A 171 -5.93 3.57 19.80
CA THR A 171 -4.66 2.84 19.73
C THR A 171 -4.89 1.42 19.23
N TYR A 172 -4.14 1.06 18.19
CA TYR A 172 -4.01 -0.27 17.63
C TYR A 172 -2.68 -0.85 18.07
N THR A 173 -2.70 -2.07 18.60
CA THR A 173 -1.52 -2.74 19.10
C THR A 173 -1.18 -3.93 18.22
N PHE A 174 -0.03 -3.87 17.54
CA PHE A 174 0.58 -5.06 16.95
C PHE A 174 1.32 -5.82 18.04
N ALA A 175 1.14 -7.14 18.10
CA ALA A 175 1.90 -8.02 18.98
C ALA A 175 2.42 -9.22 18.21
N ALA A 176 3.73 -9.45 18.28
CA ALA A 176 4.40 -10.62 17.74
C ALA A 176 4.88 -11.52 18.88
N THR A 177 4.63 -12.83 18.80
CA THR A 177 5.05 -13.78 19.84
C THR A 177 6.54 -14.08 19.82
N GLY A 178 7.24 -13.71 18.74
CA GLY A 178 8.63 -14.07 18.47
C GLY A 178 8.77 -15.47 17.90
N ALA A 179 9.82 -15.69 17.10
CA ALA A 179 10.24 -16.99 16.60
C ALA A 179 11.72 -16.96 16.17
N GLY A 180 12.47 -18.01 16.51
CA GLY A 180 13.90 -18.08 16.21
C GLY A 180 14.66 -16.89 16.81
N ASP A 181 15.29 -16.11 15.94
CA ASP A 181 16.05 -14.91 16.30
C ASP A 181 15.22 -13.61 16.30
N PHE A 182 13.92 -13.68 15.99
CA PHE A 182 13.02 -12.53 16.10
C PHE A 182 12.40 -12.45 17.51
N PRO A 183 12.53 -11.33 18.23
CA PRO A 183 12.03 -11.20 19.60
C PRO A 183 10.50 -11.11 19.65
N ALA A 184 9.93 -11.47 20.80
CA ALA A 184 8.54 -11.12 21.10
C ALA A 184 8.45 -9.61 21.36
N LEU A 185 7.48 -8.94 20.77
CA LEU A 185 7.33 -7.48 20.90
C LEU A 185 5.87 -7.05 20.79
N SER A 186 5.60 -5.83 21.27
CA SER A 186 4.29 -5.18 21.20
C SER A 186 4.47 -3.71 20.88
N LEU A 187 3.81 -3.22 19.83
CA LEU A 187 3.95 -1.85 19.34
C LEU A 187 2.57 -1.21 19.17
N ASP A 188 2.47 0.05 19.56
CA ASP A 188 1.22 0.82 19.59
C ASP A 188 1.22 1.93 18.53
N LEU A 189 0.13 2.01 17.77
CA LEU A 189 -0.11 3.04 16.76
C LEU A 189 -1.47 3.68 17.01
N THR A 190 -1.52 5.00 17.13
CA THR A 190 -2.78 5.72 17.38
C THR A 190 -3.25 6.43 16.12
N THR A 191 -4.48 6.15 15.71
CA THR A 191 -5.11 6.84 14.57
C THR A 191 -5.47 8.29 14.91
N PRO A 192 -5.49 9.22 13.94
CA PRO A 192 -5.99 10.56 14.16
C PRO A 192 -7.44 10.63 14.67
N ALA A 193 -7.77 11.75 15.31
CA ALA A 193 -9.11 11.98 15.88
C ALA A 193 -10.21 12.12 14.82
N THR A 194 -9.85 12.35 13.55
CA THR A 194 -10.76 12.46 12.41
C THR A 194 -10.11 11.77 11.23
N ALA A 195 -10.82 10.85 10.57
CA ALA A 195 -10.36 10.22 9.33
C ALA A 195 -10.19 11.27 8.23
N LEU A 196 -9.23 11.06 7.34
CA LEU A 196 -9.10 11.89 6.14
C LEU A 196 -10.29 11.63 5.21
N GLN A 197 -10.94 12.69 4.74
CA GLN A 197 -12.14 12.61 3.90
C GLN A 197 -12.17 13.73 2.85
N ILE A 198 -12.29 13.37 1.58
CA ILE A 198 -12.50 14.32 0.48
C ILE A 198 -13.90 14.92 0.61
N THR A 199 -13.97 16.24 0.62
CA THR A 199 -15.22 17.02 0.73
C THR A 199 -15.66 17.61 -0.60
N ASN A 200 -14.72 17.81 -1.53
CA ASN A 200 -14.97 18.22 -2.90
C ASN A 200 -13.80 17.75 -3.78
N PRO A 201 -14.04 17.29 -5.02
CA PRO A 201 -15.35 17.13 -5.69
C PRO A 201 -16.20 16.00 -5.12
N ALA A 202 -17.44 15.89 -5.57
CA ALA A 202 -18.32 14.78 -5.21
C ALA A 202 -18.02 13.55 -6.10
N GLU A 203 -18.25 12.35 -5.55
CA GLU A 203 -18.18 11.09 -6.30
C GLU A 203 -19.02 11.14 -7.58
N GLY A 204 -18.41 10.75 -8.70
CA GLY A 204 -19.04 10.71 -10.01
C GLY A 204 -19.18 12.09 -10.69
N SER A 205 -18.48 13.12 -10.21
CA SER A 205 -18.42 14.41 -10.90
C SER A 205 -17.79 14.25 -12.30
N ASP A 206 -18.17 15.11 -13.23
CA ASP A 206 -17.53 15.12 -14.56
C ASP A 206 -16.18 15.86 -14.48
N ILE A 207 -15.22 15.41 -15.27
CA ILE A 207 -13.91 16.04 -15.46
C ILE A 207 -13.65 16.31 -16.94
N ASP A 208 -12.96 17.42 -17.22
CA ASP A 208 -12.51 17.82 -18.55
C ASP A 208 -11.03 18.21 -18.51
N ALA A 209 -10.32 17.96 -19.60
CA ALA A 209 -8.90 18.24 -19.78
C ALA A 209 -8.58 19.75 -19.81
N SER A 210 -9.56 20.64 -19.99
CA SER A 210 -9.33 22.09 -20.08
C SER A 210 -9.36 22.83 -18.74
N SER A 211 -9.73 22.16 -17.66
CA SER A 211 -10.00 22.78 -16.35
C SER A 211 -9.08 22.28 -15.25
N ASP A 212 -8.64 23.19 -14.38
CA ASP A 212 -7.96 22.83 -13.14
C ASP A 212 -8.91 22.07 -12.21
N LEU A 213 -8.38 21.09 -11.48
CA LEU A 213 -9.14 20.28 -10.52
C LEU A 213 -8.73 20.62 -9.10
N THR A 214 -9.60 21.34 -8.37
CA THR A 214 -9.39 21.60 -6.95
C THR A 214 -10.06 20.54 -6.09
N VAL A 215 -9.23 19.83 -5.34
CA VAL A 215 -9.62 18.82 -4.37
C VAL A 215 -9.51 19.43 -2.98
N THR A 216 -10.56 19.30 -2.17
CA THR A 216 -10.56 19.69 -0.76
C THR A 216 -10.90 18.49 0.11
N TRP A 217 -10.31 18.44 1.29
CA TRP A 217 -10.54 17.37 2.26
C TRP A 217 -10.53 17.93 3.69
N GLN A 218 -10.97 17.10 4.62
CA GLN A 218 -10.95 17.37 6.06
C GLN A 218 -10.40 16.16 6.82
N GLY A 219 -9.95 16.38 8.05
CA GLY A 219 -9.41 15.33 8.90
C GLY A 219 -7.97 14.95 8.57
N GLY A 220 -7.54 13.78 9.05
CA GLY A 220 -6.14 13.41 9.12
C GLY A 220 -5.38 14.18 10.20
N GLU A 221 -4.08 13.95 10.28
CA GLU A 221 -3.16 14.72 11.12
C GLU A 221 -2.65 15.96 10.39
N SER A 222 -2.48 17.05 11.12
CA SER A 222 -2.08 18.35 10.55
C SER A 222 -0.61 18.40 10.16
N SER A 223 0.25 17.66 10.87
CA SER A 223 1.71 17.70 10.72
C SER A 223 2.29 16.61 9.82
N SER A 224 1.46 15.80 9.16
CA SER A 224 1.94 14.72 8.29
C SER A 224 1.82 15.11 6.82
N ASN A 225 2.78 14.63 6.04
CA ASN A 225 2.74 14.73 4.59
C ASN A 225 1.51 13.98 4.04
N LEU A 226 0.99 14.49 2.94
CA LEU A 226 -0.04 13.83 2.15
C LEU A 226 0.53 13.44 0.80
N MET A 227 -0.01 12.37 0.24
CA MET A 227 0.21 11.96 -1.13
C MET A 227 -1.13 12.05 -1.84
N LEU A 228 -1.19 12.92 -2.84
CA LEU A 228 -2.28 12.99 -3.80
C LEU A 228 -1.91 12.12 -5.01
N SER A 229 -2.84 11.31 -5.49
CA SER A 229 -2.65 10.53 -6.71
C SER A 229 -3.82 10.64 -7.65
N VAL A 230 -3.55 10.85 -8.93
CA VAL A 230 -4.53 10.78 -10.01
C VAL A 230 -4.29 9.52 -10.81
N VAL A 231 -5.30 8.67 -10.86
CA VAL A 231 -5.23 7.34 -11.43
C VAL A 231 -6.25 7.22 -12.56
N PRO A 232 -5.83 6.86 -13.79
CA PRO A 232 -6.78 6.65 -14.88
C PRO A 232 -7.63 5.39 -14.63
N ILE A 233 -8.93 5.52 -14.89
CA ILE A 233 -9.87 4.40 -14.93
C ILE A 233 -9.97 3.99 -16.41
N LEU A 234 -9.46 2.81 -16.72
CA LEU A 234 -9.44 2.28 -18.10
C LEU A 234 -10.69 1.46 -18.41
N ASP A 235 -11.19 1.56 -19.65
CA ASP A 235 -12.23 0.68 -20.17
C ASP A 235 -11.70 -0.75 -20.33
N ARG A 236 -12.13 -1.63 -19.44
CA ARG A 236 -11.75 -3.04 -19.47
C ARG A 236 -12.29 -3.78 -20.69
N ALA A 237 -13.45 -3.37 -21.23
CA ALA A 237 -14.05 -4.05 -22.38
C ALA A 237 -13.25 -3.82 -23.66
N ASN A 238 -12.58 -2.67 -23.75
CA ASN A 238 -11.78 -2.25 -24.90
C ASN A 238 -10.28 -2.42 -24.70
N PHE A 239 -9.85 -3.00 -23.58
CA PHE A 239 -8.44 -3.37 -23.36
C PHE A 239 -8.08 -4.61 -24.19
N GLU A 240 -8.06 -4.49 -25.52
CA GLU A 240 -7.70 -5.54 -26.49
C GLU A 240 -6.17 -5.77 -26.58
N GLY A 241 -5.44 -5.57 -25.48
CA GLY A 241 -4.04 -5.97 -25.41
C GLY A 241 -3.89 -7.50 -25.41
N PRO A 242 -2.70 -8.06 -25.72
CA PRO A 242 -2.42 -9.50 -25.65
C PRO A 242 -2.76 -10.15 -24.29
N ASN A 243 -3.03 -9.35 -23.25
CA ASN A 243 -3.45 -9.77 -21.92
C ASN A 243 -4.97 -9.93 -21.71
N ALA A 244 -5.83 -9.53 -22.67
CA ALA A 244 -7.29 -9.79 -22.58
C ALA A 244 -7.62 -11.29 -22.53
N ARG A 245 -6.69 -12.15 -22.96
CA ARG A 245 -6.86 -13.61 -23.01
C ARG A 245 -6.47 -14.36 -21.74
N TYR A 246 -5.93 -13.68 -20.72
CA TYR A 246 -5.60 -14.36 -19.45
C TYR A 246 -6.85 -14.75 -18.64
N HIS A 247 -8.01 -14.16 -18.92
CA HIS A 247 -9.26 -14.50 -18.21
C HIS A 247 -10.04 -15.69 -18.79
N GLU A 248 -9.76 -16.16 -20.01
CA GLU A 248 -10.54 -17.25 -20.62
C GLU A 248 -9.85 -18.62 -20.64
N GLN A 249 -8.57 -18.73 -20.29
CA GLN A 249 -7.84 -20.00 -20.36
C GLN A 249 -7.99 -20.90 -19.12
N GLY A 250 -8.93 -20.61 -18.22
CA GLY A 250 -9.15 -21.35 -16.98
C GLY A 250 -10.20 -22.47 -17.00
N SER A 251 -11.08 -22.59 -18.00
CA SER A 251 -12.30 -23.41 -17.81
C SER A 251 -12.66 -24.47 -18.86
N ASN A 252 -11.87 -24.72 -19.90
CA ASN A 252 -12.19 -25.83 -20.82
C ASN A 252 -10.99 -26.68 -21.17
N GLY A 253 -10.80 -27.73 -20.37
CA GLY A 253 -9.91 -28.85 -20.67
C GLY A 253 -10.13 -29.35 -22.09
N ARG A 254 -9.11 -29.21 -22.93
CA ARG A 254 -8.97 -29.99 -24.15
C ARG A 254 -7.68 -30.81 -24.06
N PRO A 255 -7.73 -32.11 -24.37
CA PRO A 255 -6.58 -32.99 -24.20
C PRO A 255 -5.48 -32.61 -25.19
N LEU A 256 -4.29 -32.36 -24.65
CA LEU A 256 -3.05 -32.17 -25.40
C LEU A 256 -2.73 -33.47 -26.14
N GLY A 257 -2.95 -33.46 -27.45
CA GLY A 257 -2.55 -34.53 -28.34
C GLY A 257 -2.20 -33.98 -29.71
N GLY A 258 -0.92 -34.08 -30.08
CA GLY A 258 -0.47 -33.88 -31.46
C GLY A 258 0.64 -32.85 -31.56
N GLY A 259 1.87 -33.33 -31.66
CA GLY A 259 3.05 -32.49 -31.85
C GLY A 259 3.13 -31.91 -33.26
N HIS A 260 3.76 -30.74 -33.34
CA HIS A 260 4.46 -30.30 -34.53
C HIS A 260 5.71 -29.49 -34.15
N PRO A 261 6.88 -29.80 -34.73
CA PRO A 261 8.09 -29.02 -34.56
C PRO A 261 8.18 -28.01 -35.70
N HIS A 262 7.82 -26.76 -35.46
CA HIS A 262 8.16 -25.68 -36.38
C HIS A 262 8.70 -24.48 -35.63
N GLY A 263 9.92 -24.10 -36.03
CA GLY A 263 10.58 -22.89 -35.61
C GLY A 263 9.74 -21.68 -36.00
N GLY A 264 9.13 -21.08 -34.99
CA GLY A 264 8.64 -19.72 -35.01
C GLY A 264 9.61 -18.90 -34.18
N LYS A 265 10.00 -17.74 -34.72
CA LYS A 265 10.74 -16.69 -34.01
C LYS A 265 10.15 -16.50 -32.61
N PRO A 266 10.97 -16.22 -31.57
CA PRO A 266 10.43 -15.94 -30.25
C PRO A 266 9.38 -14.85 -30.42
N PHE A 267 8.14 -15.17 -30.07
CA PHE A 267 7.07 -14.20 -29.99
C PHE A 267 7.60 -13.02 -29.21
N GLY A 268 7.44 -11.84 -29.78
CA GLY A 268 7.87 -10.58 -29.19
C GLY A 268 7.49 -10.57 -27.73
N ARG A 269 8.52 -10.48 -26.90
CA ARG A 269 8.49 -10.10 -25.50
C ARG A 269 8.14 -8.60 -25.41
N ASP A 270 7.08 -8.21 -26.12
CA ASP A 270 6.53 -6.86 -26.16
C ASP A 270 5.07 -6.89 -25.66
N GLY A 271 4.64 -7.99 -25.06
CA GLY A 271 3.47 -7.99 -24.18
C GLY A 271 3.91 -7.34 -22.88
N MET A 272 3.48 -6.08 -22.69
CA MET A 272 3.70 -5.19 -21.53
C MET A 272 4.53 -5.80 -20.40
N GLU A 273 5.70 -5.21 -20.13
CA GLU A 273 6.44 -5.54 -18.91
C GLU A 273 5.52 -5.35 -17.69
N PRO A 274 5.47 -6.33 -16.75
CA PRO A 274 4.84 -6.11 -15.46
C PRO A 274 5.41 -4.81 -14.87
N GLY A 275 4.58 -3.79 -14.65
CA GLY A 275 5.01 -2.44 -14.24
C GLY A 275 4.24 -1.30 -14.92
N GLN A 276 3.73 -1.47 -16.14
CA GLN A 276 3.14 -0.37 -16.92
C GLN A 276 1.88 0.31 -16.35
N PHE A 277 1.29 -0.20 -15.27
CA PHE A 277 0.22 0.53 -14.57
C PHE A 277 0.76 1.71 -13.75
N HIS A 278 2.02 1.64 -13.31
CA HIS A 278 2.59 2.67 -12.43
C HIS A 278 3.02 3.94 -13.16
N ASP A 279 3.37 3.83 -14.44
CA ASP A 279 3.68 4.97 -15.32
C ASP A 279 2.46 5.84 -15.65
N LEU A 280 1.25 5.37 -15.35
CA LEU A 280 0.01 6.06 -15.70
C LEU A 280 -0.52 6.97 -14.57
N HIS A 281 0.15 6.99 -13.42
CA HIS A 281 -0.32 7.69 -12.23
C HIS A 281 0.41 9.03 -12.06
N LEU A 282 -0.33 10.11 -11.92
CA LEU A 282 0.23 11.36 -11.38
C LEU A 282 0.32 11.21 -9.86
N ARG A 283 1.50 11.46 -9.28
CA ARG A 283 1.71 11.46 -7.83
C ARG A 283 2.28 12.79 -7.36
N ILE A 284 1.68 13.35 -6.33
CA ILE A 284 2.02 14.67 -5.79
C ILE A 284 2.16 14.55 -4.28
N VAL A 285 3.32 14.94 -3.76
CA VAL A 285 3.57 15.04 -2.32
C VAL A 285 3.19 16.45 -1.86
N ILE A 286 2.41 16.53 -0.79
CA ILE A 286 1.97 17.77 -0.15
C ILE A 286 2.54 17.76 1.27
N GLU A 287 3.45 18.69 1.55
CA GLU A 287 4.23 18.72 2.81
C GLU A 287 3.39 19.09 4.05
N GLU A 288 2.24 19.73 3.85
CA GLU A 288 1.35 20.13 4.93
C GLU A 288 -0.10 19.78 4.59
N ASN A 289 -0.80 19.18 5.55
CA ASN A 289 -2.24 18.93 5.44
C ASN A 289 -3.02 20.24 5.62
N ASN A 290 -3.10 21.02 4.55
CA ASN A 290 -3.82 22.30 4.47
C ASN A 290 -5.30 22.16 4.06
N GLY A 291 -5.75 20.93 3.79
CA GLY A 291 -7.13 20.61 3.39
C GLY A 291 -7.48 20.91 1.92
N SER A 292 -6.52 21.31 1.07
CA SER A 292 -6.81 21.61 -0.34
C SER A 292 -5.57 21.53 -1.26
N TYR A 293 -5.77 21.02 -2.48
CA TYR A 293 -4.79 21.08 -3.56
C TYR A 293 -5.46 21.26 -4.92
N THR A 294 -4.82 22.01 -5.81
CA THR A 294 -5.29 22.23 -7.19
C THR A 294 -4.36 21.54 -8.16
N ILE A 295 -4.89 20.53 -8.87
CA ILE A 295 -4.20 19.82 -9.93
C ILE A 295 -4.34 20.65 -11.22
N PRO A 296 -3.24 21.03 -11.88
CA PRO A 296 -3.29 21.79 -13.13
C PRO A 296 -4.03 21.05 -14.26
N ALA A 297 -4.75 21.79 -15.09
CA ALA A 297 -5.41 21.25 -16.28
C ALA A 297 -4.47 20.46 -17.19
N SER A 298 -3.19 20.87 -17.31
CA SER A 298 -2.17 20.15 -18.09
C SER A 298 -1.94 18.72 -17.61
N ASP A 299 -1.99 18.51 -16.30
CA ASP A 299 -1.71 17.20 -15.71
C ASP A 299 -2.95 16.31 -15.84
N ILE A 300 -4.15 16.89 -15.68
CA ILE A 300 -5.41 16.21 -15.98
C ILE A 300 -5.46 15.81 -17.46
N ALA A 301 -5.11 16.71 -18.38
CA ALA A 301 -5.05 16.41 -19.81
C ALA A 301 -4.06 15.27 -20.11
N THR A 302 -2.91 15.24 -19.46
CA THR A 302 -1.91 14.17 -19.61
C THR A 302 -2.47 12.81 -19.20
N VAL A 303 -3.20 12.74 -18.07
CA VAL A 303 -3.82 11.49 -17.61
C VAL A 303 -4.99 11.08 -18.52
N LEU A 304 -5.78 12.03 -19.01
CA LEU A 304 -6.92 11.75 -19.91
C LEU A 304 -6.52 11.39 -21.35
N ASP A 305 -5.31 11.78 -21.79
CA ASP A 305 -4.77 11.42 -23.12
C ASP A 305 -4.33 9.95 -23.21
N ILE A 306 -4.30 9.24 -22.08
CA ILE A 306 -4.03 7.80 -22.05
C ILE A 306 -5.13 7.05 -22.82
N GLU A 307 -4.73 6.10 -23.66
CA GLU A 307 -5.68 5.33 -24.48
C GLU A 307 -6.67 4.55 -23.61
N ASN A 308 -7.96 4.60 -23.99
CA ASN A 308 -9.07 3.90 -23.33
C ASN A 308 -9.39 4.37 -21.90
N VAL A 309 -9.03 5.59 -21.50
CA VAL A 309 -9.50 6.17 -20.23
C VAL A 309 -11.00 6.48 -20.34
N ILE A 310 -11.77 6.08 -19.33
CA ILE A 310 -13.21 6.35 -19.18
C ILE A 310 -13.53 7.23 -17.96
N GLY A 311 -12.51 7.52 -17.16
CA GLY A 311 -12.61 8.36 -15.97
C GLY A 311 -11.26 8.45 -15.27
N ILE A 312 -11.22 9.19 -14.17
CA ILE A 312 -10.06 9.21 -13.27
C ILE A 312 -10.54 8.98 -11.84
N ALA A 313 -9.67 8.42 -11.01
CA ALA A 313 -9.82 8.42 -9.56
C ALA A 313 -8.77 9.35 -8.98
N VAL A 314 -9.18 10.22 -8.06
CA VAL A 314 -8.28 11.04 -7.27
C VAL A 314 -8.26 10.52 -5.85
N HIS A 315 -7.08 10.19 -5.37
CA HIS A 315 -6.84 9.72 -4.02
C HIS A 315 -6.11 10.79 -3.24
N VAL A 316 -6.55 11.03 -2.01
CA VAL A 316 -5.77 11.78 -1.03
C VAL A 316 -5.44 10.81 0.09
N SER A 317 -4.18 10.59 0.36
CA SER A 317 -3.73 9.65 1.39
C SER A 317 -2.69 10.30 2.28
N GLN A 318 -2.71 9.91 3.55
CA GLN A 318 -1.77 10.31 4.57
C GLN A 318 -0.99 9.09 5.02
N LEU A 319 0.33 9.23 5.02
CA LEU A 319 1.23 8.26 5.64
C LEU A 319 1.80 8.87 6.92
N GLN A 320 1.73 8.09 8.00
CA GLN A 320 2.42 8.40 9.24
C GLN A 320 3.36 7.24 9.54
N SER A 321 4.61 7.55 9.81
CA SER A 321 5.57 6.58 10.30
C SER A 321 5.90 6.89 11.76
N VAL A 322 5.99 5.84 12.58
CA VAL A 322 6.53 5.91 13.93
C VAL A 322 7.70 4.95 13.99
N GLU A 323 8.87 5.48 14.26
CA GLU A 323 10.07 4.68 14.52
C GLU A 323 10.16 4.35 16.01
N ILE A 324 10.48 3.09 16.30
CA ILE A 324 10.58 2.56 17.65
C ILE A 324 11.93 1.87 17.79
N GLU A 325 12.76 2.39 18.70
CA GLU A 325 14.03 1.76 19.08
C GLU A 325 13.85 0.92 20.35
N ASP A 326 14.30 -0.34 20.32
CA ASP A 326 14.36 -1.23 21.48
C ASP A 326 15.74 -1.92 21.55
N GLY A 327 16.63 -1.34 22.34
CA GLY A 327 18.02 -1.77 22.40
C GLY A 327 18.76 -1.45 21.11
N ASP A 328 19.29 -2.48 20.45
CA ASP A 328 19.98 -2.35 19.16
C ASP A 328 19.03 -2.56 17.96
N ALA A 329 17.75 -2.83 18.21
CA ALA A 329 16.76 -3.05 17.17
C ALA A 329 15.96 -1.77 16.87
N SER A 330 15.58 -1.59 15.59
CA SER A 330 14.75 -0.50 15.09
C SER A 330 13.54 -1.05 14.34
N TYR A 331 12.34 -0.60 14.72
CA TYR A 331 11.08 -0.98 14.09
C TYR A 331 10.39 0.24 13.50
N ALA A 332 9.64 0.05 12.41
CA ALA A 332 8.74 1.06 11.87
C ALA A 332 7.29 0.60 11.98
N MET A 333 6.42 1.50 12.43
CA MET A 333 4.97 1.37 12.31
C MET A 333 4.45 2.40 11.32
N ILE A 334 3.62 1.97 10.38
CA ILE A 334 3.05 2.82 9.35
C ILE A 334 1.54 2.86 9.51
N LEU A 335 0.98 4.05 9.74
CA LEU A 335 -0.43 4.28 9.54
C LEU A 335 -0.64 4.86 8.14
N ARG A 336 -1.52 4.23 7.39
CA ARG A 336 -1.96 4.71 6.10
C ARG A 336 -3.45 4.97 6.18
N GLN A 337 -3.88 6.16 5.79
CA GLN A 337 -5.29 6.46 5.68
C GLN A 337 -5.53 7.33 4.48
N GLY A 338 -6.67 7.17 3.82
CA GLY A 338 -7.02 8.01 2.71
C GLY A 338 -8.49 8.03 2.42
N ASP A 339 -8.79 8.80 1.39
CA ASP A 339 -10.09 8.79 0.74
C ASP A 339 -9.88 8.95 -0.77
N SER A 340 -10.89 8.59 -1.54
CA SER A 340 -10.84 8.64 -2.99
C SER A 340 -12.16 9.10 -3.57
N VAL A 341 -12.08 9.85 -4.66
CA VAL A 341 -13.23 10.28 -5.44
C VAL A 341 -13.03 9.94 -6.91
N ARG A 342 -14.05 9.39 -7.55
CA ARG A 342 -14.04 9.06 -8.99
C ARG A 342 -14.71 10.14 -9.81
N PHE A 343 -14.24 10.28 -11.05
CA PHE A 343 -14.77 11.20 -12.04
C PHE A 343 -15.13 10.47 -13.32
N ASN A 344 -16.19 10.92 -13.98
CA ASN A 344 -16.51 10.56 -15.35
C ASN A 344 -15.85 11.57 -16.30
N ILE A 345 -15.44 11.13 -17.49
CA ILE A 345 -15.05 12.09 -18.53
C ILE A 345 -16.29 12.81 -19.03
N ALA A 346 -16.26 14.14 -19.08
CA ALA A 346 -17.33 14.94 -19.64
C ALA A 346 -17.59 14.55 -21.11
N ALA A 347 -18.86 14.34 -21.47
CA ALA A 347 -19.21 14.08 -22.86
C ALA A 347 -18.97 15.35 -23.72
N GLU A 348 -18.22 15.19 -24.82
CA GLU A 348 -17.98 16.25 -25.81
C GLU A 348 -19.27 16.78 -26.49
#